data_AF-A0A661D6W5-F1
#
_entry.id   AF-A0A661D6W5-F1
#
_cell.length_a   1.000
_cell.length_b   1.000
_cell.length_c   1.000
_cell.angle_alpha   90.00
_cell.angle_beta   90.00
_cell.angle_gamma   90.00
#
_symmetry.space_group_name_H-M   'P 1'
#
loop_
_entity.id
_entity.type
_entity.pdbx_description
1 polymer ?
#
loop_
_entity_poly.entity_id
_entity_poly.type
_entity_poly.pdbx_seq_one_letter_code
_entity_poly.pdbx_strand_id
1 'polypeptide(L)'
;MKKLNELLFNQGGKCFYCDAVLDINEATLDHVVPQSKGGTGDLDNLVVCCKYANHAFKDYPPKHKMGVIKHLCCSVSTCKKIFPREEAITEPNGAKNVRLIENQLEQKPEPKKPEPKKSEQPKEQTQSTHTKAAKKKSQPDISTAYQLLCQAVELQEHNDGKATNSNVKSKMLALNPSFKETDFGFTQFNKFLLHAQEDKIVTLKAQEKAGNYIIKKK
;
A
#
# COMPACT_ATOMS: atom_id res chain seq x y z
N MET A 1 -1.79 -19.46 21.24
CA MET A 1 -3.05 -19.35 22.01
C MET A 1 -2.86 -18.57 23.30
N LYS A 2 -1.98 -18.97 24.24
CA LYS A 2 -1.75 -18.22 25.51
C LYS A 2 -1.46 -16.72 25.31
N LYS A 3 -0.49 -16.37 24.45
CA LYS A 3 -0.11 -14.97 24.17
C LYS A 3 -1.27 -14.10 23.65
N LEU A 4 -2.16 -14.66 22.82
CA LEU A 4 -3.29 -13.92 22.24
C LEU A 4 -4.29 -13.53 23.32
N ASN A 5 -4.70 -14.50 24.16
CA ASN A 5 -5.69 -14.27 25.21
C ASN A 5 -5.16 -13.32 26.27
N GLU A 6 -3.89 -13.46 26.64
CA GLU A 6 -3.22 -12.58 27.58
C GLU A 6 -3.14 -11.14 27.08
N LEU A 7 -2.66 -10.93 25.84
CA LEU A 7 -2.61 -9.59 25.24
C LEU A 7 -4.01 -9.00 25.03
N LEU A 8 -4.99 -9.81 24.60
CA LEU A 8 -6.37 -9.36 24.40
C LEU A 8 -6.98 -8.89 25.72
N PHE A 9 -6.76 -9.63 26.81
CA PHE A 9 -7.19 -9.23 28.15
C PHE A 9 -6.49 -7.93 28.60
N ASN A 10 -5.16 -7.86 28.46
CA ASN A 10 -4.37 -6.69 28.86
C ASN A 10 -4.72 -5.42 28.06
N GLN A 11 -5.14 -5.56 26.80
CA GLN A 11 -5.61 -4.46 25.94
C GLN A 11 -7.09 -4.12 26.15
N GLY A 12 -7.77 -4.75 27.12
CA GLY A 12 -9.17 -4.46 27.44
C GLY A 12 -10.16 -4.98 26.40
N GLY A 13 -9.82 -6.05 25.68
CA GLY A 13 -10.71 -6.67 24.69
C GLY A 13 -10.90 -5.84 23.42
N LYS A 14 -9.98 -4.92 23.11
CA LYS A 14 -10.09 -4.01 21.97
C LYS A 14 -8.94 -4.15 20.98
N CYS A 15 -9.24 -3.82 19.73
CA CYS A 15 -8.25 -3.72 18.67
C CYS A 15 -7.29 -2.57 18.95
N PHE A 16 -5.98 -2.83 18.93
CA PHE A 16 -4.94 -1.81 19.12
C PHE A 16 -5.04 -0.62 18.15
N TYR A 17 -5.52 -0.86 16.93
CA TYR A 17 -5.46 0.13 15.87
C TYR A 17 -6.74 0.94 15.66
N CYS A 18 -7.91 0.33 15.90
CA CYS A 18 -9.20 0.96 15.61
C CYS A 18 -10.15 0.99 16.81
N ASP A 19 -9.70 0.53 17.98
CA ASP A 19 -10.47 0.48 19.23
C ASP A 19 -11.78 -0.33 19.19
N ALA A 20 -12.05 -1.06 18.09
CA ALA A 20 -13.19 -1.97 18.00
C ALA A 20 -13.10 -3.05 19.08
N VAL A 21 -14.22 -3.33 19.75
CA VAL A 21 -14.33 -4.45 20.70
C VAL A 21 -14.18 -5.75 19.92
N LEU A 22 -13.33 -6.65 20.40
CA LEU A 22 -12.99 -7.89 19.72
C LEU A 22 -13.48 -9.11 20.50
N ASP A 23 -14.12 -10.01 19.77
CA ASP A 23 -14.24 -11.41 20.17
C ASP A 23 -12.90 -12.14 19.92
N ILE A 24 -12.63 -13.18 20.71
CA ILE A 24 -11.44 -14.03 20.57
C ILE A 24 -11.26 -14.60 19.15
N ASN A 25 -12.35 -14.83 18.42
CA ASN A 25 -12.34 -15.38 17.07
C ASN A 25 -11.95 -14.34 16.01
N GLU A 26 -12.10 -13.05 16.30
CA GLU A 26 -11.77 -11.93 15.42
C GLU A 26 -10.41 -11.32 15.72
N ALA A 27 -9.89 -11.60 16.92
CA ALA A 27 -8.59 -11.17 17.40
C ALA A 27 -7.44 -11.92 16.70
N THR A 28 -6.43 -11.16 16.28
CA THR A 28 -5.18 -11.68 15.71
C THR A 28 -4.00 -10.93 16.30
N LEU A 29 -2.83 -11.58 16.32
CA LEU A 29 -1.58 -10.92 16.69
C LEU A 29 -0.96 -10.27 15.45
N ASP A 30 -0.56 -9.02 15.60
CA ASP A 30 0.23 -8.28 14.62
C ASP A 30 1.55 -7.81 15.23
N HIS A 31 2.58 -7.74 14.40
CA HIS A 31 3.87 -7.20 14.79
C HIS A 31 3.89 -5.71 14.47
N VAL A 32 4.07 -4.85 15.47
CA VAL A 32 4.14 -3.38 15.29
C VAL A 32 5.21 -3.03 14.26
N VAL A 33 6.42 -3.58 14.43
CA VAL A 33 7.44 -3.70 13.40
C VAL A 33 7.27 -5.06 12.70
N PRO A 34 6.97 -5.12 11.40
CA PRO A 34 6.82 -6.38 10.68
C PRO A 34 8.10 -7.22 10.69
N GLN A 35 7.97 -8.56 10.67
CA GLN A 35 9.11 -9.48 10.60
C GLN A 35 9.98 -9.25 9.36
N SER A 36 9.36 -8.92 8.22
CA SER A 36 10.07 -8.55 6.98
C SER A 36 10.93 -7.28 7.09
N LYS A 37 10.74 -6.51 8.17
CA LYS A 37 11.50 -5.30 8.50
C LYS A 37 12.32 -5.46 9.79
N GLY A 38 12.56 -6.70 10.23
CA GLY A 38 13.38 -7.02 11.40
C GLY A 38 12.65 -7.00 12.74
N GLY A 39 11.32 -7.00 12.75
CA GLY A 39 10.55 -7.07 13.99
C GLY A 39 10.64 -8.43 14.68
N THR A 40 10.79 -8.42 16.00
CA THR A 40 10.88 -9.64 16.84
C THR A 40 9.50 -10.13 17.26
N GLY A 41 9.40 -11.39 17.69
CA GLY A 41 8.17 -11.99 18.25
C GLY A 41 7.98 -11.76 19.75
N ASP A 42 8.66 -10.75 20.30
CA ASP A 42 8.60 -10.37 21.71
C ASP A 42 7.29 -9.65 22.01
N LEU A 43 6.82 -9.73 23.25
CA LEU A 43 5.53 -9.13 23.65
C LEU A 43 5.50 -7.61 23.39
N ASP A 44 6.64 -6.93 23.53
CA ASP A 44 6.76 -5.48 23.30
C ASP A 44 6.54 -5.07 21.84
N ASN A 45 6.77 -6.00 20.89
CA ASN A 45 6.53 -5.77 19.46
C ASN A 45 5.19 -6.36 18.99
N LEU A 46 4.45 -7.06 19.85
CA LEU A 46 3.19 -7.73 19.49
C LEU A 46 1.99 -6.96 20.04
N VAL A 47 0.97 -6.83 19.21
CA VAL A 47 -0.32 -6.25 19.60
C VAL A 47 -1.47 -7.12 19.10
N VAL A 48 -2.60 -7.06 19.79
CA VAL A 48 -3.85 -7.67 19.33
C VAL A 48 -4.63 -6.68 18.50
N CYS A 49 -5.06 -7.13 17.32
CA CYS A 49 -5.88 -6.34 16.41
C CYS A 49 -6.88 -7.23 15.65
N CYS A 50 -7.90 -6.62 15.08
CA CYS A 50 -8.86 -7.33 14.23
C CYS A 50 -8.19 -7.82 12.94
N LYS A 51 -8.75 -8.89 12.35
CA LYS A 51 -8.33 -9.42 11.05
C LYS A 51 -8.27 -8.35 9.95
N TYR A 52 -9.22 -7.41 9.97
CA TYR A 52 -9.29 -6.31 9.00
C TYR A 52 -8.06 -5.40 9.08
N ALA A 53 -7.72 -4.91 10.28
CA ALA A 53 -6.57 -4.03 10.48
C ALA A 53 -5.25 -4.75 10.19
N ASN A 54 -5.12 -6.00 10.64
CA ASN A 54 -3.96 -6.84 10.36
C ASN A 54 -3.72 -6.98 8.84
N HIS A 55 -4.78 -7.31 8.09
CA HIS A 55 -4.72 -7.43 6.64
C HIS A 55 -4.53 -6.09 5.91
N ALA A 56 -5.01 -4.97 6.47
CA ALA A 56 -4.83 -3.65 5.89
C ALA A 56 -3.38 -3.17 6.03
N PHE A 57 -2.77 -3.36 7.21
CA PHE A 57 -1.41 -2.89 7.45
C PHE A 57 -0.33 -3.80 6.88
N LYS A 58 -0.52 -5.12 6.85
CA LYS A 58 0.47 -6.08 6.29
C LYS A 58 1.90 -5.78 6.78
N ASP A 59 2.80 -5.45 5.86
CA ASP A 59 4.21 -5.14 6.10
C ASP A 59 4.49 -3.63 6.24
N TYR A 60 3.46 -2.82 6.51
CA TYR A 60 3.62 -1.40 6.76
C TYR A 60 4.52 -1.20 7.98
N PRO A 61 5.60 -0.40 7.86
CA PRO A 61 6.41 -0.06 9.01
C PRO A 61 5.62 0.87 9.95
N PRO A 62 6.02 0.98 11.24
CA PRO A 62 5.28 1.77 12.23
C PRO A 62 4.91 3.17 11.75
N LYS A 63 5.83 3.88 11.10
CA LYS A 63 5.59 5.23 10.56
C LYS A 63 4.39 5.29 9.60
N HIS A 64 4.19 4.28 8.76
CA HIS A 64 3.06 4.22 7.84
C HIS A 64 1.77 3.84 8.57
N LYS A 65 1.83 2.89 9.51
CA LYS A 65 0.70 2.54 10.39
C LYS A 65 0.18 3.77 11.13
N MET A 66 1.06 4.50 11.83
CA MET A 66 0.72 5.76 12.52
C MET A 66 0.18 6.82 11.55
N GLY A 67 0.71 6.91 10.33
CA GLY A 67 0.21 7.82 9.30
C GLY A 67 -1.27 7.58 8.97
N VAL A 68 -1.65 6.33 8.74
CA VAL A 68 -3.05 5.95 8.46
C VAL A 68 -3.94 6.23 9.67
N ILE A 69 -3.53 5.79 10.86
CA ILE A 69 -4.30 5.98 12.11
C ILE A 69 -4.55 7.46 12.36
N LYS A 70 -3.54 8.31 12.14
CA LYS A 70 -3.69 9.77 12.27
C LYS A 70 -4.79 10.34 11.37
N HIS A 71 -4.92 9.85 10.13
CA HIS A 71 -5.97 10.31 9.23
C HIS A 71 -7.36 9.82 9.63
N LEU A 72 -7.45 8.66 10.29
CA LEU A 72 -8.71 8.08 10.77
C LEU A 72 -9.16 8.70 12.10
N CYS A 73 -8.23 9.08 12.97
CA CYS A 73 -8.51 9.47 14.36
C CYS A 73 -8.36 10.97 14.67
N CYS A 74 -7.79 11.79 13.78
CA CYS A 74 -7.58 13.21 14.11
C CYS A 74 -8.86 14.04 13.99
N SER A 75 -9.45 14.36 15.14
CA SER A 75 -9.92 15.72 15.36
C SER A 75 -8.68 16.63 15.41
N VAL A 76 -8.51 17.49 14.40
CA VAL A 76 -7.35 18.40 14.26
C VAL A 76 -7.15 19.29 15.51
N SER A 77 -8.21 19.45 16.31
CA SER A 77 -8.29 20.28 17.51
C SER A 77 -7.45 19.81 18.70
N THR A 78 -7.25 18.51 18.93
CA THR A 78 -6.56 18.04 20.15
C THR A 78 -5.04 18.20 20.04
N CYS A 79 -4.44 17.85 18.89
CA CYS A 79 -3.00 18.02 18.70
C CYS A 79 -2.55 19.49 18.77
N LYS A 80 -3.37 20.44 18.28
CA LYS A 80 -3.06 21.88 18.40
C LYS A 80 -3.01 22.36 19.85
N LYS A 81 -3.83 21.76 20.74
CA LYS A 81 -3.83 22.07 22.18
C LYS A 81 -2.62 21.47 22.89
N ILE A 82 -2.23 20.26 22.53
CA ILE A 82 -1.07 19.56 23.14
C ILE A 82 0.25 20.16 22.65
N PHE A 83 0.32 20.48 21.35
CA PHE A 83 1.51 21.05 20.70
C PHE A 83 1.13 22.39 20.06
N PRO A 84 0.99 23.46 20.87
CA PRO A 84 0.74 24.78 20.34
C PRO A 84 1.89 25.16 19.40
N ARG A 85 1.56 25.53 18.16
CA ARG A 85 2.51 26.18 17.26
C ARG A 85 2.21 27.66 17.30
N GLU A 86 3.23 28.50 17.41
CA GLU A 86 3.07 29.93 17.15
C GLU A 86 2.71 30.10 15.67
N GLU A 87 1.46 30.46 15.40
CA GLU A 87 0.94 30.71 14.06
C GLU A 87 1.46 32.07 13.58
N ALA A 88 2.71 32.13 13.13
CA ALA A 88 3.20 33.15 12.19
C ALA A 88 4.60 32.78 11.70
N ILE A 89 4.70 32.19 10.51
CA ILE A 89 5.80 32.57 9.64
C ILE A 89 5.35 33.93 9.09
N THR A 90 5.61 35.02 9.82
CA THR A 90 5.62 36.33 9.15
C THR A 90 6.68 36.22 8.07
N GLU A 91 6.30 36.42 6.81
CA GLU A 91 7.29 36.52 5.75
C GLU A 91 8.40 37.48 6.20
N PRO A 92 9.67 37.07 6.17
CA PRO A 92 10.73 37.97 6.58
C PRO A 92 10.78 39.10 5.56
N ASN A 93 10.27 40.27 5.96
CA ASN A 93 10.56 41.54 5.32
C ASN A 93 12.08 41.66 5.16
N GLY A 94 12.59 41.42 3.94
CA GLY A 94 13.88 41.95 3.50
C GLY A 94 15.15 41.17 3.78
N ALA A 95 15.15 39.85 3.97
CA ALA A 95 16.40 39.07 4.01
C ALA A 95 16.80 38.55 2.61
N LYS A 96 17.60 39.37 1.90
CA LYS A 96 18.34 38.94 0.71
C LYS A 96 19.19 37.71 1.02
N ASN A 97 19.07 36.66 0.20
CA ASN A 97 20.03 35.58 -0.01
C ASN A 97 20.63 34.92 1.25
N VAL A 98 19.94 33.93 1.82
CA VAL A 98 20.66 32.78 2.41
C VAL A 98 20.70 31.71 1.34
N ARG A 99 21.87 31.62 0.69
CA ARG A 99 22.21 30.58 -0.27
C ARG A 99 21.90 29.22 0.36
N LEU A 100 21.15 28.39 -0.37
CA LEU A 100 21.10 26.95 -0.13
C LEU A 100 22.54 26.47 0.00
N ILE A 101 22.91 25.99 1.18
CA ILE A 101 24.20 25.34 1.38
C ILE A 101 24.06 23.96 0.71
N GLU A 102 24.17 23.93 -0.61
CA GLU A 102 24.86 22.83 -1.27
C GLU A 102 26.32 22.93 -0.83
N ASN A 103 26.78 21.95 -0.06
CA ASN A 103 28.16 21.50 0.10
C ASN A 103 28.16 20.54 1.30
N GLN A 104 28.78 19.36 1.30
CA GLN A 104 29.63 18.68 0.34
C GLN A 104 29.69 17.22 0.81
N LEU A 105 29.72 16.31 -0.15
CA LEU A 105 30.14 14.93 0.06
C LEU A 105 31.59 14.93 0.56
N GLU A 106 31.81 14.56 1.82
CA GLU A 106 33.13 14.11 2.26
C GLU A 106 33.18 12.58 2.23
N GLN A 107 33.93 12.09 1.25
CA GLN A 107 34.29 10.70 1.05
C GLN A 107 35.22 10.26 2.19
N LYS A 108 34.93 9.11 2.82
CA LYS A 108 35.90 8.39 3.65
C LYS A 108 36.29 7.08 2.93
N PRO A 109 37.59 6.69 2.92
CA PRO A 109 38.11 5.79 1.89
C PRO A 109 37.82 4.30 2.12
N GLU A 110 37.60 3.58 1.02
CA GLU A 110 37.51 2.12 0.92
C GLU A 110 38.85 1.43 1.24
N PRO A 111 38.86 0.30 1.97
CA PRO A 111 40.03 -0.57 2.04
C PRO A 111 40.12 -1.46 0.79
N LYS A 112 41.32 -1.44 0.19
CA LYS A 112 41.74 -2.13 -1.04
C LYS A 112 41.57 -3.64 -0.99
N LYS A 113 41.05 -4.21 -2.09
CA LYS A 113 41.05 -5.64 -2.41
C LYS A 113 42.22 -5.95 -3.37
N PRO A 114 43.00 -7.04 -3.19
CA PRO A 114 43.88 -7.56 -4.24
C PRO A 114 43.14 -8.56 -5.14
N GLU A 115 43.33 -8.42 -6.46
CA GLU A 115 42.95 -9.38 -7.53
C GLU A 115 44.17 -10.28 -7.92
N PRO A 116 44.10 -11.18 -8.93
CA PRO A 116 43.24 -12.37 -9.07
C PRO A 116 44.03 -13.62 -9.56
N LYS A 117 43.44 -14.83 -9.53
CA LYS A 117 43.67 -15.87 -10.56
C LYS A 117 42.38 -16.66 -10.86
N LYS A 118 42.18 -16.90 -12.16
CA LYS A 118 41.17 -17.72 -12.92
C LYS A 118 40.77 -19.03 -12.21
N SER A 119 39.57 -19.61 -12.37
CA SER A 119 38.84 -19.90 -13.61
C SER A 119 37.36 -20.35 -13.38
N GLU A 120 36.55 -20.18 -14.43
CA GLU A 120 35.34 -20.93 -14.85
C GLU A 120 33.95 -20.71 -14.20
N GLN A 121 32.97 -20.56 -15.10
CA GLN A 121 31.51 -20.33 -14.97
C GLN A 121 30.74 -21.66 -15.21
N PRO A 122 29.39 -21.75 -15.16
CA PRO A 122 28.34 -20.84 -14.64
C PRO A 122 27.15 -21.55 -13.92
N LYS A 123 26.15 -20.71 -13.53
CA LYS A 123 24.72 -20.97 -13.18
C LYS A 123 24.39 -20.94 -11.69
N GLU A 124 23.34 -20.31 -11.17
CA GLU A 124 22.27 -19.43 -11.65
C GLU A 124 21.54 -18.90 -10.38
N GLN A 125 20.77 -17.82 -10.53
CA GLN A 125 19.83 -17.23 -9.56
C GLN A 125 20.41 -16.37 -8.43
N THR A 126 20.20 -15.05 -8.57
CA THR A 126 19.99 -14.19 -7.41
C THR A 126 19.10 -13.00 -7.75
N GLN A 127 18.20 -12.73 -6.81
CA GLN A 127 17.54 -11.45 -6.58
C GLN A 127 18.57 -10.31 -6.49
N SER A 128 18.17 -9.10 -6.88
CA SER A 128 18.56 -7.81 -6.24
C SER A 128 17.83 -6.68 -6.98
N THR A 129 17.02 -5.83 -6.35
CA THR A 129 17.31 -4.72 -5.43
C THR A 129 18.19 -3.59 -5.99
N HIS A 130 17.77 -2.36 -5.65
CA HIS A 130 18.46 -1.05 -5.73
C HIS A 130 18.38 -0.34 -7.11
N THR A 131 18.28 0.99 -7.25
CA THR A 131 18.50 2.14 -6.34
C THR A 131 17.81 3.39 -6.93
N LYS A 132 17.59 4.43 -6.12
CA LYS A 132 17.05 5.75 -6.51
C LYS A 132 18.15 6.68 -7.07
N ALA A 133 17.83 7.46 -8.11
CA ALA A 133 18.12 8.90 -8.19
C ALA A 133 17.40 9.59 -9.39
N ALA A 134 16.37 10.38 -9.03
CA ALA A 134 15.80 11.56 -9.68
C ALA A 134 15.70 11.67 -11.22
N LYS A 135 14.61 11.10 -11.77
CA LYS A 135 13.70 11.77 -12.73
C LYS A 135 12.29 11.20 -12.52
N LYS A 136 11.34 12.06 -12.15
CA LYS A 136 9.90 11.82 -11.86
C LYS A 136 9.34 10.51 -12.47
N LYS A 137 9.09 9.48 -11.64
CA LYS A 137 8.30 8.29 -12.03
C LYS A 137 7.22 8.07 -10.98
N SER A 138 6.05 8.65 -11.27
CA SER A 138 4.80 8.48 -10.55
C SER A 138 4.39 7.01 -10.54
N GLN A 139 3.92 6.51 -9.40
CA GLN A 139 3.09 5.31 -9.37
C GLN A 139 1.96 5.48 -10.40
N PRO A 140 1.60 4.45 -11.19
CA PRO A 140 0.48 4.58 -12.12
C PRO A 140 -0.79 4.89 -11.32
N ASP A 141 -1.39 6.04 -11.62
CA ASP A 141 -2.64 6.47 -10.99
C ASP A 141 -3.74 5.46 -11.29
N ILE A 142 -4.48 5.04 -10.25
CA ILE A 142 -5.61 4.12 -10.33
C ILE A 142 -6.68 4.60 -11.33
N SER A 143 -6.77 5.93 -11.50
CA SER A 143 -7.60 6.56 -12.53
C SER A 143 -7.32 6.02 -13.94
N THR A 144 -6.06 5.73 -14.28
CA THR A 144 -5.67 5.16 -15.58
C THR A 144 -6.25 3.75 -15.77
N ALA A 145 -6.30 2.95 -14.71
CA ALA A 145 -6.90 1.61 -14.76
C ALA A 145 -8.43 1.69 -14.95
N TYR A 146 -9.08 2.68 -14.34
CA TYR A 146 -10.52 2.90 -14.53
C TYR A 146 -10.86 3.39 -15.93
N GLN A 147 -10.05 4.27 -16.51
CA GLN A 147 -10.19 4.68 -17.90
C GLN A 147 -10.08 3.48 -18.84
N LEU A 148 -9.08 2.63 -18.63
CA LEU A 148 -8.89 1.41 -19.41
C LEU A 148 -10.08 0.44 -19.27
N LEU A 149 -10.63 0.31 -18.06
CA LEU A 149 -11.81 -0.50 -17.79
C LEU A 149 -13.04 0.03 -18.54
N CYS A 150 -13.31 1.34 -18.46
CA CYS A 150 -14.42 1.97 -19.20
C CYS A 150 -14.29 1.75 -20.71
N GLN A 151 -13.10 1.97 -21.27
CA GLN A 151 -12.84 1.76 -22.69
C GLN A 151 -13.04 0.30 -23.11
N ALA A 152 -12.60 -0.65 -22.28
CA ALA A 152 -12.79 -2.07 -22.54
C ALA A 152 -14.28 -2.48 -22.52
N VAL A 153 -15.07 -1.90 -21.62
CA VAL A 153 -16.53 -2.13 -21.54
C VAL A 153 -17.23 -1.53 -22.76
N GLU A 154 -16.91 -0.29 -23.16
CA GLU A 154 -17.48 0.36 -24.35
C GLU A 154 -17.22 -0.45 -25.63
N LEU A 155 -15.99 -0.94 -25.80
CA LEU A 155 -15.66 -1.79 -26.95
C LEU A 155 -16.37 -3.13 -26.93
N GLN A 156 -16.73 -3.64 -25.75
CA GLN A 156 -17.47 -4.88 -25.63
C GLN A 156 -18.96 -4.67 -25.93
N GLU A 157 -19.53 -3.54 -25.50
CA GLU A 157 -20.90 -3.14 -25.83
C GLU A 157 -21.09 -2.92 -27.33
N HIS A 158 -20.11 -2.31 -28.01
CA HIS A 158 -20.17 -2.10 -29.47
C HIS A 158 -20.07 -3.41 -30.29
N ASN A 159 -19.59 -4.51 -29.68
CA ASN A 159 -19.55 -5.82 -30.30
C ASN A 159 -20.75 -6.71 -29.91
N ASP A 160 -21.83 -6.11 -29.37
CA ASP A 160 -23.07 -6.76 -28.89
C ASP A 160 -22.84 -7.92 -27.90
N GLY A 161 -21.66 -7.94 -27.28
CA GLY A 161 -21.25 -9.00 -26.38
C GLY A 161 -21.54 -8.67 -24.94
N LYS A 162 -21.99 -9.65 -24.15
CA LYS A 162 -22.08 -9.47 -22.68
C LYS A 162 -20.69 -9.18 -22.11
N ALA A 163 -20.56 -8.06 -21.41
CA ALA A 163 -19.33 -7.66 -20.72
C ALA A 163 -19.13 -8.50 -19.45
N THR A 164 -18.62 -9.72 -19.62
CA THR A 164 -18.24 -10.62 -18.52
C THR A 164 -16.80 -10.35 -18.06
N ASN A 165 -16.46 -10.74 -16.82
CA ASN A 165 -15.12 -10.58 -16.25
C ASN A 165 -13.98 -11.00 -17.20
N SER A 166 -14.07 -12.20 -17.79
CA SER A 166 -13.02 -12.75 -18.66
C SER A 166 -12.88 -11.97 -19.97
N ASN A 167 -14.00 -11.56 -20.58
CA ASN A 167 -14.00 -10.82 -21.85
C ASN A 167 -13.47 -9.41 -21.64
N VAL A 168 -13.92 -8.73 -20.57
CA VAL A 168 -13.44 -7.38 -20.23
C VAL A 168 -11.95 -7.41 -19.89
N LYS A 169 -11.49 -8.39 -19.11
CA LYS A 169 -10.05 -8.54 -18.80
C LYS A 169 -9.22 -8.76 -20.07
N SER A 170 -9.67 -9.67 -20.95
CA SER A 170 -9.00 -9.92 -22.23
C SER A 170 -8.93 -8.65 -23.09
N LYS A 171 -10.01 -7.86 -23.11
CA LYS A 171 -10.05 -6.59 -23.86
C LYS A 171 -9.16 -5.51 -23.25
N MET A 172 -9.09 -5.41 -21.92
CA MET A 172 -8.16 -4.52 -21.23
C MET A 172 -6.70 -4.86 -21.56
N LEU A 173 -6.35 -6.15 -21.59
CA LEU A 173 -5.01 -6.61 -21.98
C LEU A 173 -4.72 -6.41 -23.47
N ALA A 174 -5.74 -6.48 -24.33
CA ALA A 174 -5.60 -6.18 -25.75
C ALA A 174 -5.33 -4.68 -26.01
N LEU A 175 -5.97 -3.80 -25.22
CA LEU A 175 -5.74 -2.36 -25.28
C LEU A 175 -4.40 -1.96 -24.66
N ASN A 176 -4.06 -2.56 -23.53
CA ASN A 176 -2.80 -2.32 -22.84
C ASN A 176 -2.22 -3.65 -22.33
N PRO A 177 -1.29 -4.27 -23.10
CA PRO A 177 -0.61 -5.50 -22.69
C PRO A 177 0.24 -5.34 -21.42
N SER A 178 0.56 -4.11 -21.03
CA SER A 178 1.32 -3.82 -19.82
C SER A 178 0.43 -3.69 -18.58
N PHE A 179 -0.90 -3.80 -18.72
CA PHE A 179 -1.80 -3.74 -17.58
C PHE A 179 -1.60 -4.96 -16.67
N LYS A 180 -1.25 -4.71 -15.41
CA LYS A 180 -1.22 -5.71 -14.34
C LYS A 180 -1.99 -5.20 -13.14
N GLU A 181 -2.87 -6.02 -12.59
CA GLU A 181 -3.67 -5.67 -11.41
C GLU A 181 -2.79 -5.35 -10.19
N THR A 182 -1.62 -6.00 -10.11
CA THR A 182 -0.63 -5.79 -9.05
C THR A 182 -0.07 -4.38 -9.02
N ASP A 183 0.02 -3.72 -10.18
CA ASP A 183 0.58 -2.36 -10.30
C ASP A 183 -0.35 -1.33 -9.65
N PHE A 184 -1.62 -1.69 -9.49
CA PHE A 184 -2.66 -0.88 -8.85
C PHE A 184 -3.04 -1.41 -7.45
N GLY A 185 -2.28 -2.37 -6.90
CA GLY A 185 -2.49 -2.91 -5.56
C GLY A 185 -3.52 -4.05 -5.46
N PHE A 186 -4.00 -4.59 -6.58
CA PHE A 186 -4.99 -5.67 -6.58
C PHE A 186 -4.35 -7.03 -6.85
N THR A 187 -4.66 -8.01 -6.00
CA THR A 187 -4.18 -9.39 -6.17
C THR A 187 -4.99 -10.20 -7.17
N GLN A 188 -6.23 -9.77 -7.46
CA GLN A 188 -7.18 -10.47 -8.32
C GLN A 188 -8.06 -9.45 -9.07
N PHE A 189 -8.40 -9.76 -10.32
CA PHE A 189 -9.25 -8.91 -11.16
C PHE A 189 -10.64 -8.66 -10.56
N ASN A 190 -11.22 -9.66 -9.89
CA ASN A 190 -12.51 -9.50 -9.21
C ASN A 190 -12.46 -8.43 -8.10
N LYS A 191 -11.34 -8.32 -7.37
CA LYS A 191 -11.16 -7.27 -6.36
C LYS A 191 -11.06 -5.89 -6.98
N PHE A 192 -10.39 -5.78 -8.13
CA PHE A 192 -10.32 -4.55 -8.91
C PHE A 192 -11.72 -4.09 -9.36
N LEU A 193 -12.55 -5.02 -9.88
CA LEU A 193 -13.93 -4.71 -10.28
C LEU A 193 -14.82 -4.27 -9.11
N LEU A 194 -14.71 -4.95 -7.96
CA LEU A 194 -15.46 -4.57 -6.76
C LEU A 194 -15.10 -3.15 -6.30
N HIS A 195 -13.82 -2.80 -6.31
CA HIS A 195 -13.38 -1.43 -6.00
C HIS A 195 -13.88 -0.41 -7.02
N ALA A 196 -13.85 -0.75 -8.31
CA ALA A 196 -14.41 0.11 -9.37
C ALA A 196 -15.93 0.33 -9.21
N GLN A 197 -16.65 -0.63 -8.62
CA GLN A 197 -18.06 -0.46 -8.27
C GLN A 197 -18.25 0.42 -7.04
N GLU A 198 -17.42 0.27 -6.00
CA GLU A 198 -17.43 1.13 -4.80
C GLU A 198 -17.21 2.60 -5.17
N ASP A 199 -16.28 2.86 -6.09
CA ASP A 199 -16.00 4.19 -6.66
C ASP A 199 -17.04 4.64 -7.69
N LYS A 200 -18.10 3.85 -7.91
CA LYS A 200 -19.23 4.14 -8.79
C LYS A 200 -18.83 4.34 -10.26
N ILE A 201 -17.74 3.73 -10.71
CA ILE A 201 -17.30 3.75 -12.11
C ILE A 201 -18.10 2.76 -12.96
N VAL A 202 -18.39 1.59 -12.39
CA VAL A 202 -19.14 0.50 -13.06
C VAL A 202 -20.20 -0.10 -12.14
N THR A 203 -21.18 -0.76 -12.73
CA THR A 203 -22.19 -1.56 -12.03
C THR A 203 -21.95 -3.04 -12.32
N LEU A 204 -21.86 -3.87 -11.28
CA LEU A 204 -21.70 -5.32 -11.42
C LEU A 204 -23.03 -6.01 -11.15
N LYS A 205 -23.43 -6.94 -12.03
CA LYS A 205 -24.54 -7.87 -11.81
C LYS A 205 -23.99 -9.29 -11.72
N ALA A 206 -24.29 -10.00 -10.64
CA ALA A 206 -23.90 -11.41 -10.51
C ALA A 206 -24.58 -12.27 -11.58
N GLN A 207 -23.84 -13.19 -12.19
CA GLN A 207 -24.37 -14.21 -13.08
C GLN A 207 -24.62 -15.52 -12.30
N GLU A 208 -25.48 -16.40 -12.81
CA GLU A 208 -25.87 -17.70 -12.22
C GLU A 208 -24.69 -18.60 -11.80
N LYS A 209 -23.48 -18.36 -12.33
CA LYS A 209 -22.25 -19.04 -11.91
C LYS A 209 -21.50 -18.18 -10.89
N ALA A 210 -21.32 -18.72 -9.68
CA ALA A 210 -20.62 -18.07 -8.58
C ALA A 210 -19.25 -17.53 -9.03
N GLY A 211 -19.03 -16.22 -8.87
CA GLY A 211 -17.76 -15.55 -9.18
C GLY A 211 -17.67 -14.85 -10.53
N ASN A 212 -18.71 -14.90 -11.37
CA ASN A 212 -18.79 -14.13 -12.61
C ASN A 212 -19.73 -12.93 -12.48
N TYR A 213 -19.23 -11.77 -12.91
CA TYR A 213 -20.02 -10.53 -12.99
C TYR A 213 -20.24 -10.12 -14.43
N ILE A 214 -21.42 -9.56 -14.68
CA ILE A 214 -21.73 -8.77 -15.86
C ILE A 214 -21.49 -7.31 -15.47
N ILE A 215 -20.52 -6.70 -16.13
CA ILE A 215 -20.06 -5.34 -15.89
C ILE A 215 -20.84 -4.41 -16.82
N LYS A 216 -21.38 -3.32 -16.28
CA LYS A 216 -21.99 -2.25 -17.07
C LYS A 216 -21.35 -0.92 -16.70
N LYS A 217 -21.10 -0.08 -17.69
CA LYS A 217 -20.69 1.30 -17.42
C LYS A 217 -21.84 2.04 -16.71
N LYS A 218 -21.50 2.87 -15.74
CA LYS A 218 -22.48 3.74 -15.06
C LYS A 218 -22.76 4.98 -15.88
#